data_AF-A0A966SRQ2-F1
#
_entry.id   AF-A0A966SRQ2-F1
#
_cell.length_a   1.000
_cell.length_b   1.000
_cell.length_c   1.000
_cell.angle_alpha   90.00
_cell.angle_beta   90.00
_cell.angle_gamma   90.00
#
_symmetry.space_group_name_H-M   'P 1'
#
loop_
_entity.id
_entity.type
_entity.pdbx_description
1 polymer ?
#
loop_
_entity_poly.entity_id
_entity_poly.type
_entity_poly.pdbx_seq_one_letter_code
_entity_poly.pdbx_strand_id
1 'polypeptide(L)'
;APLDPLLPRRFAPHRREGVLKAVSRGLAVPLAECPDKLRGVSYHPTDAEHARFDRFKSLRDRKATELGIDPTLIASKQTLEWLSRNGSKPEELLLKWQRGLMGL
;
A
#
# COMPACT_ATOMS: atom_id res chain seq x y z
N ALA A 1 34.97 15.00 -6.80
CA ALA A 1 33.99 14.65 -7.86
C ALA A 1 32.84 15.65 -7.82
N PRO A 2 32.19 15.99 -8.94
CA PRO A 2 31.16 17.04 -9.01
C PRO A 2 29.94 16.81 -8.08
N LEU A 3 29.73 15.57 -7.61
CA LEU A 3 28.63 15.18 -6.72
C LEU A 3 29.00 15.21 -5.22
N ASP A 4 30.27 15.36 -4.89
CA ASP A 4 30.76 15.34 -3.51
C ASP A 4 30.16 16.43 -2.57
N PRO A 5 29.89 17.67 -3.03
CA PRO A 5 29.24 18.68 -2.19
C PRO A 5 27.75 18.41 -1.95
N LEU A 6 27.11 17.53 -2.73
CA LEU A 6 25.70 17.15 -2.56
C LEU A 6 25.51 16.04 -1.52
N LEU A 7 26.59 15.40 -1.07
CA LEU A 7 26.54 14.29 -0.11
C LEU A 7 26.55 14.78 1.34
N PRO A 8 25.74 14.18 2.24
CA PRO A 8 25.70 14.58 3.63
C PRO A 8 27.08 14.59 4.30
N ARG A 9 27.40 15.68 5.01
CA ARG A 9 28.71 15.91 5.63
C ARG A 9 29.13 14.80 6.61
N ARG A 10 28.16 14.15 7.26
CA ARG A 10 28.39 13.10 8.28
C ARG A 10 28.47 11.68 7.70
N PHE A 11 28.50 11.52 6.37
CA PHE A 11 28.70 10.20 5.78
C PHE A 11 30.10 9.68 6.09
N ALA A 12 30.15 8.46 6.64
CA ALA A 12 31.39 7.72 6.76
C ALA A 12 32.05 7.57 5.37
N PRO A 13 33.39 7.56 5.28
CA PRO A 13 34.11 7.57 4.00
C PRO A 13 33.65 6.48 3.02
N HIS A 14 33.45 5.25 3.50
CA HIS A 14 33.00 4.13 2.68
C HIS A 14 31.59 4.33 2.08
N ARG A 15 30.67 4.98 2.81
CA ARG A 15 29.32 5.27 2.29
C ARG A 15 29.36 6.35 1.23
N ARG A 16 30.22 7.36 1.43
CA ARG A 16 30.44 8.43 0.45
C ARG A 16 30.96 7.85 -0.87
N GLU A 17 31.97 7.00 -0.81
CA GLU A 17 32.51 6.30 -1.98
C GLU A 17 31.47 5.40 -2.65
N GLY A 18 30.73 4.61 -1.87
CA GLY A 18 29.69 3.72 -2.39
C GLY A 18 28.58 4.46 -3.14
N VAL A 19 28.12 5.59 -2.61
CA VAL A 19 27.09 6.42 -3.28
C VAL A 19 27.64 7.02 -4.56
N LEU A 20 28.86 7.58 -4.55
CA LEU A 20 29.47 8.11 -5.78
C LEU A 20 29.60 7.04 -6.87
N LYS A 21 30.05 5.84 -6.50
CA LYS A 21 30.15 4.70 -7.42
C LYS A 21 28.78 4.30 -7.98
N ALA A 22 27.75 4.27 -7.15
CA ALA A 22 26.39 3.93 -7.57
C ALA A 22 25.80 4.97 -8.54
N VAL A 23 26.00 6.26 -8.28
CA VAL A 23 25.52 7.33 -9.16
C VAL A 23 26.27 7.31 -10.50
N SER A 24 27.59 7.17 -10.49
CA SER A 24 28.38 7.05 -11.72
C SER A 24 27.92 5.86 -12.57
N ARG A 25 27.64 4.72 -11.93
CA ARG A 25 27.07 3.54 -12.62
C ARG A 25 25.70 3.85 -13.22
N GLY A 26 24.81 4.51 -12.47
CA GLY A 26 23.47 4.87 -12.95
C GLY A 26 23.48 5.85 -14.12
N LEU A 27 24.37 6.85 -14.09
CA LEU A 27 24.52 7.82 -15.19
C LEU A 27 25.12 7.20 -16.46
N ALA A 28 25.84 6.09 -16.32
CA ALA A 28 26.40 5.35 -17.45
C ALA A 28 25.37 4.40 -18.11
N VAL A 29 24.20 4.19 -17.51
CA VAL A 29 23.15 3.34 -18.09
C VAL A 29 22.52 4.04 -19.30
N PRO A 30 22.46 3.40 -20.49
CA PRO A 30 21.77 3.96 -21.65
C PRO A 30 20.28 4.22 -21.37
N LEU A 31 19.70 5.23 -22.02
CA LEU A 31 18.27 5.55 -21.85
C LEU A 31 17.34 4.37 -22.16
N ALA A 32 17.73 3.50 -23.09
CA ALA A 32 16.96 2.31 -23.47
C ALA A 32 16.91 1.22 -22.38
N GLU A 33 17.87 1.24 -21.44
CA GLU A 33 17.96 0.30 -20.32
C GLU A 33 17.50 0.91 -18.99
N CYS A 34 17.11 2.19 -19.00
CA CYS A 34 16.59 2.85 -17.82
C CYS A 34 15.22 2.25 -17.44
N PRO A 35 14.99 1.96 -16.15
CA PRO A 35 13.69 1.48 -15.71
C PRO A 35 12.62 2.57 -15.90
N ASP A 36 11.39 2.12 -16.13
CA ASP A 36 10.25 3.01 -16.18
C ASP A 36 10.04 3.71 -14.83
N LYS A 37 9.62 4.98 -14.88
CA LYS A 37 9.22 5.73 -13.69
C LYS A 37 7.97 5.08 -13.11
N LEU A 38 8.08 4.52 -11.90
CA LEU A 38 6.94 4.08 -11.12
C LEU A 38 6.06 5.29 -10.78
N ARG A 39 5.02 5.51 -11.59
CA ARG A 39 3.98 6.49 -11.28
C ARG A 39 2.97 5.83 -10.37
N GLY A 40 2.83 6.36 -9.15
CA GLY A 40 1.72 5.99 -8.29
C GLY A 40 0.41 6.25 -9.02
N VAL A 41 -0.42 5.22 -9.15
CA VAL A 41 -1.77 5.39 -9.69
C VAL A 41 -2.58 6.12 -8.63
N SER A 42 -3.01 7.35 -8.92
CA SER A 42 -3.94 8.05 -8.03
C SER A 42 -5.29 7.34 -8.10
N TYR A 43 -5.71 6.76 -6.99
CA TYR A 43 -6.99 6.09 -6.87
C TYR A 43 -7.96 7.03 -6.14
N HIS A 44 -9.01 7.45 -6.83
CA HIS A 44 -10.15 8.12 -6.24
C HIS A 44 -11.29 7.11 -6.12
N PRO A 45 -11.71 6.74 -4.90
CA PRO A 45 -12.90 5.93 -4.72
C PRO A 45 -14.11 6.68 -5.29
N THR A 46 -14.95 5.96 -6.02
CA THR A 46 -16.24 6.45 -6.48
C THR A 46 -17.25 6.51 -5.34
N ASP A 47 -18.32 7.30 -5.50
CA ASP A 47 -19.42 7.35 -4.52
C ASP A 47 -20.02 5.96 -4.23
N ALA A 48 -20.07 5.10 -5.24
CA ALA A 48 -20.53 3.73 -5.10
C ALA A 48 -19.60 2.89 -4.21
N GLU A 49 -18.28 3.08 -4.32
CA GLU A 49 -17.30 2.41 -3.47
C GLU A 49 -17.34 2.96 -2.05
N HIS A 50 -17.56 4.26 -1.86
CA HIS A 50 -17.81 4.85 -0.54
C HIS A 50 -19.07 4.26 0.12
N ALA A 51 -20.17 4.16 -0.61
CA ALA A 51 -21.41 3.56 -0.09
C ALA A 51 -21.23 2.08 0.27
N ARG A 52 -20.42 1.31 -0.49
CA ARG A 52 -20.07 -0.07 -0.13
C ARG A 52 -19.22 -0.14 1.13
N PHE A 53 -18.25 0.75 1.26
CA PHE A 53 -17.41 0.83 2.45
C PHE A 53 -18.24 1.06 3.71
N ASP A 54 -19.16 2.03 3.67
CA ASP A 54 -20.02 2.33 4.81
C ASP A 54 -20.93 1.15 5.17
N ARG A 55 -21.49 0.44 4.17
CA ARG A 55 -22.26 -0.78 4.40
C ARG A 55 -21.43 -1.87 5.10
N PHE A 56 -20.22 -2.15 4.62
CA PHE A 56 -19.36 -3.16 5.25
C PHE A 56 -18.90 -2.74 6.64
N LYS A 57 -18.59 -1.46 6.85
CA LYS A 57 -18.23 -0.91 8.15
C LYS A 57 -19.37 -1.11 9.15
N SER A 58 -20.60 -0.71 8.81
CA SER A 58 -21.76 -0.89 9.67
C SER A 58 -22.03 -2.37 9.98
N LEU A 59 -21.89 -3.26 9.00
CA LEU A 59 -22.08 -4.70 9.20
C LEU A 59 -21.03 -5.28 10.14
N ARG A 60 -19.75 -4.94 9.92
CA ARG A 60 -18.62 -5.36 10.76
C ARG A 60 -18.81 -4.89 12.19
N ASP A 61 -19.12 -3.61 12.40
CA ASP A 61 -19.23 -3.02 13.73
C ASP A 61 -20.40 -3.65 14.51
N ARG A 62 -21.53 -3.91 13.82
CA ARG A 62 -22.65 -4.66 14.41
C ARG A 62 -22.24 -6.08 14.82
N LYS A 63 -21.57 -6.83 13.95
CA LYS A 63 -21.13 -8.20 14.24
C LYS A 63 -20.05 -8.27 15.33
N ALA A 64 -19.14 -7.31 15.34
CA ALA A 64 -18.13 -7.17 16.38
C ALA A 64 -18.79 -6.94 17.76
N THR A 65 -19.79 -6.05 17.80
CA THR A 65 -20.58 -5.79 19.02
C THR A 65 -21.34 -7.04 19.48
N GLU A 66 -22.01 -7.76 18.57
CA GLU A 66 -22.73 -9.01 18.88
C GLU A 66 -21.79 -10.09 19.44
N LEU A 67 -20.55 -10.16 18.96
CA LEU A 67 -19.55 -11.16 19.36
C LEU A 67 -18.67 -10.70 20.54
N GLY A 68 -18.75 -9.43 20.95
CA GLY A 68 -17.89 -8.86 22.00
C GLY A 68 -16.41 -8.82 21.63
N ILE A 69 -16.08 -8.73 20.33
CA ILE A 69 -14.70 -8.70 19.84
C ILE A 69 -14.35 -7.34 19.23
N ASP A 70 -13.06 -7.08 19.10
CA ASP A 70 -12.60 -5.89 18.38
C ASP A 70 -12.96 -5.99 16.88
N PRO A 71 -13.57 -4.95 16.28
CA PRO A 71 -13.99 -4.99 14.88
C PRO A 71 -12.84 -5.19 13.89
N THR A 72 -11.62 -4.76 14.23
CA THR A 72 -10.46 -4.96 13.35
C THR A 72 -10.06 -6.42 13.20
N LEU A 73 -10.48 -7.30 14.13
CA LEU A 73 -10.31 -8.76 14.03
C LEU A 73 -11.22 -9.38 12.96
N ILE A 74 -12.38 -8.77 12.69
CA ILE A 74 -13.24 -9.18 11.59
C ILE A 74 -12.68 -8.65 10.27
N ALA A 75 -12.42 -7.34 10.19
CA ALA A 75 -11.79 -6.70 9.04
C ALA A 75 -11.17 -5.35 9.41
N SER A 76 -9.91 -5.14 9.00
CA SER A 76 -9.24 -3.85 9.13
C SER A 76 -9.88 -2.78 8.23
N LYS A 77 -9.64 -1.48 8.52
CA LYS A 77 -10.10 -0.37 7.65
C LYS A 77 -9.60 -0.55 6.21
N GLN A 78 -8.33 -0.90 6.03
CA GLN A 78 -7.75 -1.13 4.72
C GLN A 78 -8.46 -2.28 4.01
N THR A 79 -8.71 -3.40 4.71
CA THR A 79 -9.44 -4.54 4.13
C THR A 79 -10.82 -4.13 3.64
N LEU A 80 -11.54 -3.30 4.41
CA LEU A 80 -12.83 -2.75 3.98
C LEU A 80 -12.70 -1.85 2.75
N GLU A 81 -11.68 -0.97 2.71
CA GLU A 81 -11.41 -0.12 1.53
C GLU A 81 -11.15 -0.98 0.29
N TRP A 82 -10.37 -2.06 0.41
CA TRP A 82 -10.09 -3.00 -0.68
C TRP A 82 -11.32 -3.78 -1.14
N LEU A 83 -12.15 -4.27 -0.22
CA LEU A 83 -13.41 -4.96 -0.52
C LEU A 83 -14.45 -4.05 -1.17
N SER A 84 -14.35 -2.75 -0.93
CA SER A 84 -15.29 -1.78 -1.50
C SER A 84 -15.00 -1.51 -2.97
N ARG A 85 -13.75 -1.75 -3.42
CA ARG A 85 -13.31 -1.49 -4.78
C ARG A 85 -13.98 -2.43 -5.78
N ASN A 86 -14.22 -1.93 -6.99
CA ASN A 86 -14.67 -2.80 -8.08
C ASN A 86 -13.62 -3.87 -8.41
N GLY A 87 -14.06 -5.13 -8.54
CA GLY A 87 -13.17 -6.26 -8.83
C GLY A 87 -12.42 -6.83 -7.63
N SER A 88 -12.77 -6.42 -6.41
CA SER A 88 -12.22 -7.06 -5.20
C SER A 88 -12.59 -8.54 -5.14
N LYS A 89 -11.67 -9.37 -4.64
CA LYS A 89 -11.88 -10.79 -4.41
C LYS A 89 -11.90 -11.08 -2.90
N PRO A 90 -13.08 -11.21 -2.28
CA PRO A 90 -13.19 -11.41 -0.84
C PRO A 90 -12.40 -12.61 -0.32
N GLU A 91 -12.29 -13.67 -1.12
CA GLU A 91 -11.57 -14.90 -0.81
C GLU A 91 -10.05 -14.71 -0.65
N GLU A 92 -9.46 -13.72 -1.31
CA GLU A 92 -8.04 -13.37 -1.17
C GLU A 92 -7.81 -12.46 0.05
N LEU A 93 -8.84 -11.75 0.51
CA LEU A 93 -8.75 -10.73 1.55
C LEU A 93 -9.20 -11.20 2.94
N LEU A 94 -10.07 -12.21 3.00
CA LEU A 94 -10.73 -12.64 4.24
C LEU A 94 -10.81 -14.15 4.39
N LEU A 95 -10.63 -14.61 5.63
CA LEU A 95 -10.86 -15.99 6.03
C LEU A 95 -12.33 -16.37 5.87
N LYS A 96 -12.60 -17.67 5.73
CA LYS A 96 -13.97 -18.19 5.51
C LYS A 96 -14.95 -17.74 6.59
N TRP A 97 -14.54 -17.72 7.86
CA TRP A 97 -15.41 -17.27 8.96
C TRP A 97 -15.68 -15.76 8.92
N GLN A 98 -14.69 -14.93 8.55
CA GLN A 98 -14.85 -13.47 8.40
C GLN A 98 -15.82 -13.16 7.26
N ARG A 99 -15.69 -13.87 6.13
CA ARG A 99 -16.62 -13.77 5.00
C ARG A 99 -18.05 -14.13 5.40
N GLY A 100 -18.23 -15.21 6.15
CA GLY A 100 -19.52 -15.59 6.70
C GLY A 100 -20.16 -14.50 7.57
N LEU A 101 -19.38 -13.76 8.36
CA LEU A 101 -19.89 -12.63 9.15
C LEU A 101 -20.24 -11.41 8.30
N MET A 102 -19.56 -11.23 7.17
CA MET A 102 -19.76 -10.10 6.26
C MET A 102 -20.77 -10.38 5.12
N GLY A 103 -21.32 -11.60 5.05
CA GLY A 103 -22.26 -12.00 4.01
C GLY A 103 -21.62 -12.13 2.62
N LEU A 104 -20.33 -12.49 2.57
CA LEU A 104 -19.49 -12.64 1.37
C LEU A 104 -19.11 -14.10 1.11
#